data_AF-A0A2E9ITS8-F1
#
_entry.id   AF-A0A2E9ITS8-F1
#
_cell.length_a   1.000
_cell.length_b   1.000
_cell.length_c   1.000
_cell.angle_alpha   90.00
_cell.angle_beta   90.00
_cell.angle_gamma   90.00
#
_symmetry.space_group_name_H-M   'P 1'
#
loop_
_entity.id
_entity.type
_entity.pdbx_description
1 polymer ?
#
loop_
_entity_poly.entity_id
_entity_poly.type
_entity_poly.pdbx_seq_one_letter_code
_entity_poly.pdbx_strand_id
1 'polypeptide(L)'
;MLAFIGSVTAVRAEPLRVLEETAIPYMSFLSKADFDQRYPGELVEDPAKLDAGWYVIYQHESLNYYYGPILLQSIGEDYLSQLSETVEAAVAQRPSIQDYRLELSYEPSVASAEASDVEPSTDPASSQPLPAPPPKPSFWSFVKSIFGF
;
A
#
# COMPACT_ATOMS: atom_id res chain seq x y z
N MET A 1 4.04 1.76 49.00
CA MET A 1 3.84 0.79 47.90
C MET A 1 3.26 1.57 46.72
N LEU A 2 3.90 1.48 45.56
CA LEU A 2 3.72 2.31 44.37
C LEU A 2 2.35 2.11 43.68
N ALA A 3 1.88 3.14 42.98
CA ALA A 3 1.04 2.96 41.79
C ALA A 3 1.48 3.96 40.71
N PHE A 4 2.32 3.50 39.77
CA PHE A 4 2.57 4.17 38.50
C PHE A 4 1.36 3.94 37.60
N ILE A 5 0.59 4.99 37.31
CA ILE A 5 -0.45 4.94 36.28
C ILE A 5 0.25 5.23 34.95
N GLY A 6 0.65 4.17 34.24
CA GLY A 6 1.11 4.29 32.87
C GLY A 6 -0.08 4.63 31.97
N SER A 7 -0.13 5.87 31.48
CA SER A 7 -1.05 6.23 30.40
C SER A 7 -0.58 5.53 29.14
N VAL A 8 -1.33 4.50 28.71
CA VAL A 8 -1.20 3.96 27.35
C VAL A 8 -1.81 5.00 26.41
N THR A 9 -0.99 5.88 25.87
CA THR A 9 -1.37 6.68 24.71
C THR A 9 -1.62 5.72 23.56
N ALA A 10 -2.88 5.45 23.24
CA ALA A 10 -3.25 4.84 21.98
C ALA A 10 -2.76 5.77 20.87
N VAL A 11 -1.70 5.37 20.17
CA VAL A 11 -1.27 6.02 18.93
C VAL A 11 -2.44 5.83 17.96
N ARG A 12 -3.23 6.89 17.78
CA ARG A 12 -4.29 6.88 16.78
C ARG A 12 -3.57 6.83 15.43
N ALA A 13 -3.64 5.70 14.75
CA ALA A 13 -3.19 5.60 13.37
C ALA A 13 -3.98 6.63 12.56
N GLU A 14 -3.28 7.58 11.97
CA GLU A 14 -3.89 8.54 11.09
C GLU A 14 -4.41 7.82 9.84
N PRO A 15 -5.56 8.24 9.28
CA PRO A 15 -6.15 7.59 8.13
C PRO A 15 -5.17 7.65 6.94
N LEU A 16 -4.95 6.50 6.32
CA LEU A 16 -4.11 6.34 5.14
C LEU A 16 -4.92 6.81 3.94
N ARG A 17 -4.36 7.68 3.12
CA ARG A 17 -4.96 8.11 1.87
C ARG A 17 -4.29 7.37 0.72
N VAL A 18 -5.08 6.53 0.07
CA VAL A 18 -4.67 5.77 -1.11
C VAL A 18 -4.91 6.62 -2.35
N LEU A 19 -3.89 6.79 -3.17
CA LEU A 19 -3.92 7.54 -4.40
C LEU A 19 -3.37 6.67 -5.54
N GLU A 20 -3.78 6.96 -6.77
CA GLU A 20 -3.16 6.39 -7.96
C GLU A 20 -1.71 6.86 -8.08
N GLU A 21 -0.81 6.01 -8.58
CA GLU A 21 0.60 6.36 -8.80
C GLU A 21 0.78 7.52 -9.80
N THR A 22 -0.19 7.72 -10.68
CA THR A 22 -0.24 8.83 -11.63
C THR A 22 -0.36 10.20 -10.96
N ALA A 23 -0.66 10.26 -9.66
CA ALA A 23 -0.69 11.51 -8.90
C ALA A 23 0.72 12.01 -8.52
N ILE A 24 1.72 11.12 -8.41
CA ILE A 24 3.09 11.47 -7.95
C ILE A 24 3.69 12.68 -8.70
N PRO A 25 3.65 12.75 -10.05
CA PRO A 25 4.23 13.88 -10.77
C PRO A 25 3.62 15.23 -10.39
N TYR A 26 2.36 15.24 -9.94
CA TYR A 26 1.61 16.46 -9.61
C TYR A 26 1.93 17.02 -8.23
N MET A 27 2.61 16.27 -7.35
CA MET A 27 3.05 16.78 -6.05
C MET A 27 4.03 17.95 -6.17
N SER A 28 4.79 18.03 -7.27
CA SER A 28 5.75 19.12 -7.50
C SER A 28 5.09 20.43 -7.93
N PHE A 29 3.88 20.36 -8.51
CA PHE A 29 3.21 21.51 -9.12
C PHE A 29 2.09 22.08 -8.27
N LEU A 30 1.34 21.22 -7.57
CA LEU A 30 0.14 21.60 -6.87
C LEU A 30 0.43 21.91 -5.40
N SER A 31 -0.28 22.90 -4.85
CA SER A 31 -0.36 23.06 -3.40
C SER A 31 -1.05 21.83 -2.80
N LYS A 32 -0.83 21.56 -1.52
CA LYS A 32 -1.53 20.46 -0.82
C LYS A 32 -3.05 20.52 -1.01
N ALA A 33 -3.65 21.71 -0.91
CA ALA A 33 -5.10 21.88 -1.02
C ALA A 33 -5.59 21.53 -2.43
N ASP A 34 -4.89 22.00 -3.47
CA ASP A 34 -5.25 21.72 -4.86
C ASP A 34 -5.01 20.24 -5.21
N PHE A 35 -3.92 19.67 -4.70
CA PHE A 35 -3.60 18.25 -4.85
C PHE A 35 -4.69 17.38 -4.25
N ASP A 36 -5.07 17.64 -3.00
CA ASP A 36 -6.11 16.91 -2.28
C ASP A 36 -7.50 17.07 -2.93
N GLN A 37 -7.77 18.24 -3.54
CA GLN A 37 -9.01 18.44 -4.28
C GLN A 37 -9.04 17.66 -5.59
N ARG A 38 -7.90 17.62 -6.30
CA ARG A 38 -7.78 16.96 -7.60
C ARG A 38 -7.68 15.44 -7.48
N TYR A 39 -7.02 14.98 -6.43
CA TYR A 39 -6.74 13.60 -6.07
C TYR A 39 -7.20 13.35 -4.63
N PRO A 40 -8.53 13.25 -4.41
CA PRO A 40 -9.07 13.01 -3.06
C PRO A 40 -8.63 11.66 -2.49
N GLY A 41 -8.38 10.67 -3.37
CA GLY A 41 -8.00 9.32 -3.00
C GLY A 41 -9.09 8.57 -2.24
N GLU A 42 -8.75 7.39 -1.75
CA GLU A 42 -9.56 6.62 -0.81
C GLU A 42 -8.97 6.76 0.60
N LEU A 43 -9.82 7.01 1.60
CA LEU A 43 -9.40 7.02 3.00
C LEU A 43 -9.59 5.63 3.60
N VAL A 44 -8.48 4.97 3.89
CA VAL A 44 -8.41 3.64 4.47
C VAL A 44 -7.87 3.77 5.90
N GLU A 45 -8.47 3.05 6.84
CA GLU A 45 -8.06 3.11 8.25
C GLU A 45 -6.91 2.15 8.57
N ASP A 46 -6.72 1.11 7.75
CA ASP A 46 -5.82 0.00 8.03
C ASP A 46 -5.11 -0.45 6.74
N PRO A 47 -3.76 -0.51 6.70
CA PRO A 47 -3.03 -1.04 5.54
C PRO A 47 -3.42 -2.48 5.17
N ALA A 48 -3.96 -3.27 6.11
CA ALA A 48 -4.44 -4.62 5.82
C ALA A 48 -5.66 -4.67 4.86
N LYS A 49 -6.35 -3.54 4.68
CA LYS A 49 -7.50 -3.40 3.75
C LYS A 49 -7.09 -2.92 2.36
N LEU A 50 -5.79 -2.68 2.12
CA LEU A 50 -5.29 -2.26 0.82
C LEU A 50 -5.35 -3.40 -0.20
N ASP A 51 -5.46 -3.03 -1.47
CA ASP A 51 -5.34 -3.97 -2.57
C ASP A 51 -3.91 -4.50 -2.67
N ALA A 52 -3.74 -5.76 -3.09
CA ALA A 52 -2.43 -6.39 -3.18
C ALA A 52 -1.54 -5.75 -4.25
N GLY A 53 -0.39 -5.21 -3.86
CA GLY A 53 0.57 -4.59 -4.77
C GLY A 53 1.66 -3.79 -4.08
N TRP A 54 2.50 -3.16 -4.88
CA TRP A 54 3.53 -2.23 -4.40
C TRP A 54 2.92 -0.85 -4.19
N TYR A 55 3.25 -0.22 -3.07
CA TYR A 55 2.85 1.13 -2.75
C TYR A 55 4.08 1.99 -2.47
N VAL A 56 4.14 3.15 -3.12
CA VAL A 56 5.06 4.22 -2.73
C VAL A 56 4.40 5.00 -1.61
N ILE A 57 5.05 5.04 -0.46
CA ILE A 57 4.53 5.60 0.77
C ILE A 57 5.22 6.93 1.03
N TYR A 58 4.45 7.99 1.19
CA TYR A 58 4.89 9.28 1.69
C TYR A 58 4.20 9.61 3.01
N GLN A 59 5.00 9.80 4.04
CA GLN A 59 4.52 10.20 5.36
C GLN A 59 5.21 11.46 5.82
N HIS A 60 4.43 12.43 6.28
CA HIS A 60 4.96 13.67 6.85
C HIS A 60 3.93 14.28 7.80
N GLU A 61 4.28 14.43 9.07
CA GLU A 61 3.38 14.87 10.15
C GLU A 61 2.06 14.06 10.17
N SER A 62 0.97 14.63 9.65
CA SER A 62 -0.38 14.07 9.59
C SER A 62 -0.76 13.59 8.18
N LEU A 63 0.23 13.45 7.29
CA LEU A 63 0.03 13.00 5.91
C LEU A 63 0.50 11.57 5.81
N ASN A 64 -0.36 10.71 5.27
CA ASN A 64 -0.09 9.30 5.01
C ASN A 64 -0.59 8.98 3.61
N TYR A 65 0.23 9.20 2.59
CA TYR A 65 -0.12 9.00 1.19
C TYR A 65 0.47 7.68 0.69
N TYR A 66 -0.39 6.82 0.16
CA TYR A 66 -0.06 5.51 -0.38
C TYR A 66 -0.38 5.53 -1.87
N TYR A 67 0.65 5.51 -2.71
CA TYR A 67 0.50 5.55 -4.16
C TYR A 67 0.58 4.14 -4.74
N GLY A 68 -0.52 3.63 -5.28
CA GLY A 68 -0.63 2.29 -5.86
C GLY A 68 -2.06 1.77 -5.90
N PRO A 69 -2.27 0.46 -6.13
CA PRO A 69 -1.25 -0.61 -6.20
C PRO A 69 -0.47 -0.65 -7.53
N ILE A 70 0.85 -0.71 -7.43
CA ILE A 70 1.77 -0.88 -8.56
C ILE A 70 2.12 -2.36 -8.72
N LEU A 71 2.10 -2.87 -9.95
CA LEU A 71 2.32 -4.30 -10.21
C LEU A 71 3.78 -4.73 -10.09
N LEU A 72 4.72 -3.87 -10.49
CA LEU A 72 6.14 -4.19 -10.59
C LEU A 72 6.95 -3.36 -9.61
N GLN A 73 7.79 -4.01 -8.81
CA GLN A 73 8.68 -3.33 -7.86
C GLN A 73 9.55 -2.29 -8.56
N SER A 74 10.11 -2.61 -9.73
CA SER A 74 10.98 -1.70 -10.48
C SER A 74 10.26 -0.40 -10.86
N ILE A 75 8.96 -0.48 -11.22
CA ILE A 75 8.15 0.70 -11.50
C ILE A 75 7.92 1.49 -10.20
N GLY A 76 7.68 0.80 -9.09
CA GLY A 76 7.60 1.42 -7.77
C GLY A 76 8.88 2.15 -7.36
N GLU A 77 10.05 1.59 -7.67
CA GLU A 77 11.36 2.21 -7.43
C GLU A 77 11.55 3.47 -8.29
N ASP A 78 11.14 3.44 -9.57
CA ASP A 78 11.15 4.62 -10.44
C ASP A 78 10.27 5.74 -9.88
N TYR A 79 9.06 5.41 -9.43
CA TYR A 79 8.16 6.37 -8.79
C TYR A 79 8.66 6.89 -7.45
N LEU A 80 9.26 6.03 -6.62
CA LEU A 80 9.88 6.43 -5.36
C LEU A 80 11.01 7.42 -5.61
N SER A 81 11.85 7.17 -6.62
CA SER A 81 12.93 8.07 -7.04
C SER A 81 12.38 9.44 -7.46
N GLN A 82 11.36 9.45 -8.32
CA GLN A 82 10.70 10.68 -8.75
C GLN A 82 10.09 11.48 -7.58
N LEU A 83 9.47 10.78 -6.63
CA LEU A 83 8.89 11.40 -5.45
C LEU A 83 9.97 11.95 -4.51
N SER A 84 11.08 11.23 -4.34
CA SER A 84 12.23 11.69 -3.54
C SER A 84 12.79 13.00 -4.08
N GLU A 85 13.02 13.09 -5.39
CA GLU A 85 13.51 14.33 -6.03
C GLU A 85 12.55 15.50 -5.78
N THR A 86 11.25 15.25 -5.90
CA THR A 86 10.20 16.25 -5.67
C THR A 86 10.20 16.76 -4.23
N VAL A 87 10.27 15.83 -3.26
CA VAL A 87 10.25 16.17 -1.83
C VAL A 87 11.54 16.88 -1.43
N GLU A 88 12.70 16.43 -1.90
CA GLU A 88 14.00 17.08 -1.64
C GLU A 88 14.03 18.51 -2.17
N ALA A 89 13.53 18.75 -3.39
CA ALA A 89 13.41 20.08 -3.95
C ALA A 89 12.48 20.98 -3.11
N ALA A 90 11.38 20.42 -2.60
CA ALA A 90 10.46 21.14 -1.72
C ALA A 90 11.09 21.45 -0.35
N VAL A 91 11.85 20.53 0.23
CA VAL A 91 12.57 20.70 1.50
C VAL A 91 13.66 21.77 1.37
N ALA A 92 14.37 21.83 0.24
CA ALA A 92 15.35 22.87 -0.03
C ALA A 92 14.73 24.28 -0.01
N GLN A 93 13.48 24.41 -0.47
CA GLN A 93 12.74 25.67 -0.41
C GLN A 93 12.13 25.93 0.97
N ARG A 94 11.71 24.88 1.66
CA ARG A 94 11.02 24.96 2.95
C ARG A 94 11.58 23.90 3.91
N PRO A 95 12.66 24.20 4.65
CA PRO A 95 13.29 23.22 5.55
C PRO A 95 12.36 22.67 6.65
N SER A 96 11.26 23.36 6.96
CA SER A 96 10.29 22.90 7.95
C SER A 96 9.54 21.61 7.58
N ILE A 97 9.70 21.08 6.36
CA ILE A 97 9.06 19.82 5.93
C ILE A 97 10.06 18.64 5.81
N GLN A 98 11.23 18.76 6.43
CA GLN A 98 12.33 17.79 6.35
C GLN A 98 12.05 16.45 7.06
N ASP A 99 11.10 16.41 7.99
CA ASP A 99 10.82 15.23 8.83
C ASP A 99 9.82 14.29 8.15
N TYR A 100 10.13 13.90 6.90
CA TYR A 100 9.33 12.98 6.09
C TYR A 100 9.91 11.56 6.06
N ARG A 101 9.05 10.59 5.75
CA ARG A 101 9.41 9.20 5.46
C ARG A 101 8.93 8.86 4.05
N LEU A 102 9.84 8.33 3.24
CA LEU A 102 9.58 7.83 1.89
C LEU A 102 10.03 6.37 1.81
N GLU A 103 9.10 5.48 1.50
CA GLU A 103 9.40 4.05 1.40
C GLU A 103 8.57 3.37 0.30
N LEU A 104 9.06 2.22 -0.18
CA LEU A 104 8.33 1.33 -1.09
C LEU A 104 8.01 0.05 -0.31
N SER A 105 6.73 -0.24 -0.12
CA SER A 105 6.26 -1.44 0.59
C SER A 105 5.30 -2.25 -0.28
N TYR A 106 5.28 -3.57 -0.08
CA TYR A 106 4.25 -4.43 -0.65
C TYR A 106 3.11 -4.58 0.36
N GLU A 107 1.92 -4.11 0.01
CA GLU A 107 0.72 -4.19 0.86
C GLU A 107 -0.38 -5.02 0.20
N PRO A 108 -1.27 -5.69 0.96
CA PRO A 108 -1.19 -5.83 2.41
C PRO A 108 -0.02 -6.76 2.78
N SER A 109 0.82 -6.30 3.69
CA SER A 109 1.93 -7.05 4.27
C SER A 109 1.37 -8.09 5.24
N VAL A 110 0.71 -9.12 4.69
CA VAL A 110 0.45 -10.33 5.46
C VAL A 110 1.82 -10.85 5.87
N ALA A 111 2.16 -10.72 7.16
CA ALA A 111 3.20 -11.55 7.72
C ALA A 111 2.87 -12.97 7.26
N SER A 112 3.79 -13.59 6.51
CA SER A 112 3.74 -15.00 6.16
C SER A 112 3.77 -15.84 7.43
N ALA A 113 2.68 -15.82 8.19
CA ALA A 113 2.40 -16.59 9.38
C ALA A 113 1.20 -17.46 9.04
N GLU A 114 1.42 -18.39 8.10
CA GLU A 114 0.84 -19.74 8.00
C GLU A 114 1.26 -20.36 6.64
N ALA A 115 2.57 -20.48 6.43
CA ALA A 115 3.13 -21.55 5.62
C ALA A 115 3.68 -22.61 6.59
N SER A 116 2.79 -23.21 7.39
CA SER A 116 3.11 -24.44 8.08
C SER A 116 3.18 -25.57 7.06
N ASP A 117 4.41 -25.92 6.72
CA ASP A 117 4.91 -27.29 6.66
C ASP A 117 3.97 -28.33 6.04
N VAL A 118 4.22 -28.70 4.78
CA VAL A 118 4.38 -30.12 4.40
C VAL A 118 5.30 -30.17 3.17
N GLU A 119 6.54 -30.61 3.36
CA GLU A 119 7.33 -31.19 2.27
C GLU A 119 6.60 -32.41 1.70
N PRO A 120 6.35 -32.50 0.38
CA PRO A 120 6.09 -33.80 -0.23
C PRO A 120 7.42 -34.36 -0.72
N SER A 121 8.04 -35.21 0.09
CA SER A 121 8.98 -36.20 -0.41
C SER A 121 8.30 -37.04 -1.50
N THR A 122 8.74 -36.88 -2.74
CA THR A 122 8.58 -37.82 -3.88
C THR A 122 9.07 -39.20 -3.42
N ASP A 123 8.46 -40.38 -3.59
CA ASP A 123 7.53 -41.01 -4.55
C ASP A 123 7.17 -42.41 -3.93
N PRO A 124 6.40 -43.33 -4.55
CA PRO A 124 5.17 -43.21 -5.34
C PRO A 124 4.03 -44.14 -4.84
N ALA A 125 2.85 -44.03 -5.45
CA ALA A 125 1.82 -45.06 -5.67
C ALA A 125 0.43 -44.84 -5.05
N SER A 126 -0.56 -44.98 -5.95
CA SER A 126 -1.95 -45.41 -5.73
C SER A 126 -3.04 -44.34 -5.48
N SER A 127 -3.58 -43.85 -6.61
CA SER A 127 -5.01 -43.83 -6.98
C SER A 127 -6.09 -43.63 -5.90
N GLN A 128 -6.65 -42.41 -5.77
CA GLN A 128 -8.11 -42.15 -5.64
C GLN A 128 -8.46 -40.65 -5.69
N PRO A 129 -9.51 -40.20 -6.41
CA PRO A 129 -9.88 -38.78 -6.51
C PRO A 129 -10.88 -38.36 -5.42
N LEU A 130 -10.56 -37.29 -4.67
CA LEU A 130 -11.45 -36.59 -3.74
C LEU A 130 -12.09 -35.37 -4.42
N PRO A 131 -13.34 -34.98 -4.05
CA PRO A 131 -14.12 -33.99 -4.79
C PRO A 131 -13.58 -32.57 -4.60
N ALA A 132 -13.58 -31.79 -5.70
CA ALA A 132 -13.07 -30.43 -5.75
C ALA A 132 -13.89 -29.45 -4.89
N PRO A 133 -13.27 -28.47 -4.21
CA PRO A 133 -13.98 -27.42 -3.50
C PRO A 133 -14.69 -26.46 -4.47
N PRO A 134 -15.80 -25.81 -4.06
CA PRO A 134 -16.56 -24.93 -4.93
C PRO A 134 -15.73 -23.71 -5.37
N PRO A 135 -15.88 -23.23 -6.62
CA PRO A 135 -15.14 -22.08 -7.10
C PRO A 135 -15.52 -20.81 -6.33
N LYS A 136 -14.51 -20.06 -5.89
CA LYS A 136 -14.68 -18.71 -5.33
C LYS A 136 -15.27 -17.76 -6.40
N PRO A 137 -16.17 -16.83 -6.05
CA PRO A 137 -16.73 -15.89 -7.00
C PRO A 137 -15.62 -14.98 -7.56
N SER A 138 -15.45 -15.04 -8.89
CA SER A 138 -14.44 -14.30 -9.63
C SER A 138 -14.98 -12.92 -10.01
N PHE A 139 -14.50 -11.88 -9.33
CA PHE A 139 -14.80 -10.47 -9.62
C PHE A 139 -14.35 -10.03 -11.04
N TRP A 140 -13.53 -10.84 -11.71
CA TRP A 140 -13.03 -10.59 -13.06
C TRP A 140 -14.03 -10.90 -14.19
N SER A 141 -15.19 -11.47 -13.89
CA SER A 141 -16.22 -11.71 -14.92
C SER A 141 -16.93 -10.43 -15.36
N PHE A 142 -16.91 -9.36 -14.54
CA PHE A 142 -17.61 -8.12 -14.86
C PHE A 142 -16.84 -7.19 -15.81
N VAL A 143 -15.51 -7.16 -15.72
CA VAL A 143 -14.68 -6.21 -16.50
C VAL A 143 -14.53 -6.62 -17.97
N LYS A 144 -14.77 -7.89 -18.30
CA LYS A 144 -14.77 -8.39 -19.69
C LYS A 144 -16.02 -8.01 -20.50
N SER A 145 -17.08 -7.47 -19.86
CA SER A 145 -18.29 -7.05 -20.57
C SER A 145 -18.24 -5.60 -21.10
N ILE A 146 -17.24 -4.81 -20.71
CA ILE A 146 -17.19 -3.37 -21.03
C ILE A 146 -16.22 -3.07 -22.18
N PHE A 147 -15.25 -3.95 -22.44
CA PHE A 147 -14.33 -3.84 -23.58
C PHE A 147 -14.59 -4.96 -24.60
N GLY A 148 -15.73 -4.86 -25.27
CA GLY A 148 -16.03 -5.61 -26.49
C GLY A 148 -15.62 -4.80 -27.72
N PHE A 149 -14.62 -5.30 -28.44
CA PHE A 149 -14.43 -5.16 -29.87
C PHE A 149 -14.07 -6.53 -30.44
#